data_AF-A0A7W5FWD4-F1
#
_entry.id   AF-A0A7W5FWD4-F1
#
_cell.length_a   1.000
_cell.length_b   1.000
_cell.length_c   1.000
_cell.angle_alpha   90.00
_cell.angle_beta   90.00
_cell.angle_gamma   90.00
#
_symmetry.space_group_name_H-M   'P 1'
#
loop_
_entity.id
_entity.type
_entity.pdbx_description
1 polymer ?
#
loop_
_entity_poly.entity_id
_entity_poly.type
_entity_poly.pdbx_seq_one_letter_code
_entity_poly.pdbx_strand_id
1 'polypeptide(L)'
;MQQQLFFEGLQALAASAFPKHCKTCGRVFATADEFMLQTQSIRKSMTGLKEGFDDNNVAIVEAYRNCVCGSTLMDFFSDRRDISDAGLHRRQLFNKLLPHLQQKGMERIAARDYLLRILRGGP
;
A
#
# COMPACT_ATOMS: atom_id res chain seq x y z
N MET A 1 -2.73 0.87 16.14
CA MET A 1 -3.52 1.53 15.07
C MET A 1 -2.68 2.24 14.01
N GLN A 2 -1.44 2.68 14.28
CA GLN A 2 -0.57 3.33 13.27
C GLN A 2 0.03 2.40 12.21
N GLN A 3 0.25 1.11 12.52
CA GLN A 3 0.85 0.17 11.55
C GLN A 3 -0.11 -0.18 10.39
N GLN A 4 -1.42 -0.22 10.66
CA GLN A 4 -2.42 -0.68 9.68
C GLN A 4 -2.57 0.27 8.49
N LEU A 5 -2.39 1.58 8.71
CA LEU A 5 -2.46 2.62 7.67
C LEU A 5 -1.23 2.62 6.74
N PHE A 6 -0.09 2.07 7.18
CA PHE A 6 1.13 2.03 6.36
C PHE A 6 1.03 0.98 5.23
N PHE A 7 0.25 -0.09 5.43
CA PHE A 7 0.14 -1.20 4.48
C PHE A 7 -0.81 -0.92 3.31
N GLU A 8 -1.80 -0.03 3.46
CA GLU A 8 -2.82 0.25 2.43
C GLU A 8 -2.26 0.86 1.13
N GLY A 9 -0.98 1.25 1.09
CA GLY A 9 -0.31 1.87 -0.06
C GLY A 9 0.66 0.98 -0.84
N LEU A 10 0.98 -0.23 -0.38
CA LEU A 10 2.07 -1.06 -0.88
C LEU A 10 1.59 -2.08 -1.94
N GLN A 11 1.60 -1.78 -3.24
CA GLN A 11 1.02 -2.73 -4.23
C GLN A 11 1.73 -2.88 -5.59
N ALA A 12 2.29 -1.84 -6.21
CA ALA A 12 2.54 -1.92 -7.66
C ALA A 12 3.72 -2.84 -8.07
N LEU A 13 4.84 -2.88 -7.34
CA LEU A 13 5.93 -3.83 -7.60
C LEU A 13 5.60 -5.26 -7.17
N ALA A 14 4.83 -5.38 -6.09
CA ALA A 14 4.53 -6.65 -5.44
C ALA A 14 3.63 -7.57 -6.28
N ALA A 15 2.66 -7.04 -7.02
CA ALA A 15 1.66 -7.86 -7.72
C ALA A 15 2.27 -8.87 -8.74
N SER A 16 3.42 -8.54 -9.33
CA SER A 16 4.15 -9.45 -10.24
C SER A 16 5.09 -10.44 -9.52
N ALA A 17 5.39 -10.19 -8.25
CA ALA A 17 6.32 -10.97 -7.43
C ALA A 17 5.66 -12.14 -6.66
N PHE A 18 4.33 -12.28 -6.78
CA PHE A 18 3.55 -13.35 -6.17
C PHE A 18 2.98 -14.31 -7.23
N PRO A 19 2.90 -15.62 -6.93
CA PRO A 19 3.12 -16.26 -5.63
C PRO A 19 4.59 -16.34 -5.22
N LYS A 20 4.87 -15.98 -3.97
CA LYS A 20 6.22 -16.04 -3.38
C LYS A 20 6.41 -17.34 -2.64
N HIS A 21 7.56 -17.96 -2.83
CA HIS A 21 7.90 -19.26 -2.25
C HIS A 21 9.05 -19.12 -1.27
N CYS A 22 8.88 -19.66 -0.07
CA CYS A 22 10.01 -19.87 0.84
C CYS A 22 10.87 -21.02 0.31
N LYS A 23 12.11 -20.72 -0.10
CA LYS A 23 13.05 -21.73 -0.61
C LYS A 23 13.42 -22.80 0.44
N THR A 24 13.25 -22.51 1.73
CA THR A 24 13.63 -23.40 2.83
C THR A 24 12.53 -24.39 3.23
N CYS A 25 11.28 -23.93 3.38
CA CYS A 25 10.16 -24.78 3.83
C CYS A 25 9.07 -25.01 2.79
N GLY A 26 9.20 -24.41 1.59
CA GLY A 26 8.25 -24.57 0.49
C GLY A 26 6.92 -23.82 0.67
N ARG A 27 6.73 -23.08 1.79
CA ARG A 27 5.49 -22.30 1.99
C ARG A 27 5.29 -21.30 0.87
N VAL A 28 4.06 -21.23 0.37
CA VAL A 28 3.63 -20.31 -0.67
C VAL A 28 2.81 -19.19 -0.04
N PHE A 29 3.09 -17.96 -0.46
CA PHE A 29 2.29 -16.78 -0.17
C PHE A 29 1.69 -16.34 -1.50
N ALA A 30 0.38 -16.44 -1.66
CA ALA A 30 -0.29 -16.17 -2.94
C ALA A 30 -0.39 -14.68 -3.24
N THR A 31 -0.40 -13.85 -2.19
CA THR A 31 -0.54 -12.40 -2.30
C THR A 31 0.45 -11.67 -1.39
N ALA A 32 0.65 -10.38 -1.69
CA ALA A 32 1.34 -9.41 -0.83
C ALA A 32 0.81 -9.42 0.61
N ASP A 33 -0.51 -9.42 0.77
CA ASP A 33 -1.17 -9.38 2.08
C ASP A 33 -0.87 -10.66 2.86
N GLU A 34 -0.98 -11.83 2.22
CA GLU A 34 -0.59 -13.10 2.84
C GLU A 34 0.87 -13.12 3.27
N PHE A 35 1.77 -12.61 2.43
CA PHE A 35 3.18 -12.50 2.77
C PHE A 35 3.41 -11.62 3.99
N MET A 36 2.77 -10.45 4.06
CA MET A 36 2.94 -9.53 5.18
C MET A 36 2.31 -10.05 6.49
N LEU A 37 1.16 -10.72 6.40
CA LEU A 37 0.43 -11.27 7.56
C LEU A 37 1.04 -12.57 8.10
N GLN A 38 1.54 -13.43 7.23
CA GLN A 38 2.02 -14.77 7.61
C GLN A 38 3.54 -14.84 7.83
N THR A 39 4.24 -13.72 7.72
CA THR A 39 5.66 -13.59 8.04
C THR A 39 5.87 -12.73 9.27
N GLN A 40 7.06 -12.81 9.87
CA GLN A 40 7.45 -12.09 11.08
C GLN A 40 8.53 -11.05 10.76
N SER A 41 8.65 -10.00 11.57
CA SER A 41 9.75 -9.05 11.39
C SER A 41 11.06 -9.75 11.76
N ILE A 42 12.17 -9.34 11.12
CA ILE A 42 13.50 -9.89 11.44
C ILE A 42 13.82 -9.70 12.94
N ARG A 43 13.46 -8.56 13.50
CA ARG A 43 13.64 -8.23 14.92
C ARG A 43 12.33 -7.73 15.49
N LYS A 44 12.00 -8.14 16.73
CA LYS A 44 10.76 -7.71 17.42
C LYS A 44 10.64 -6.19 17.56
N SER A 45 11.75 -5.47 17.63
CA SER A 45 11.80 -4.00 17.73
C SER A 45 11.69 -3.27 16.39
N MET A 46 11.70 -3.98 15.26
CA MET A 46 11.72 -3.39 13.92
C MET A 46 10.52 -3.85 13.11
N THR A 47 10.07 -3.01 12.17
CA THR A 47 9.00 -3.36 11.23
C THR A 47 9.45 -4.39 10.19
N GLY A 48 10.76 -4.47 9.92
CA GLY A 48 11.29 -5.22 8.78
C GLY A 48 11.00 -4.53 7.45
N LEU A 49 10.67 -3.23 7.47
CA LEU A 49 10.46 -2.41 6.28
C LEU A 49 11.56 -1.35 6.22
N LYS A 50 12.12 -1.13 5.04
CA LYS A 50 13.17 -0.15 4.79
C LYS A 50 12.85 0.61 3.51
N GLU A 51 13.10 1.91 3.50
CA GLU A 51 13.03 2.71 2.27
C GLU A 51 14.24 2.39 1.38
N GLY A 52 13.98 2.26 0.08
CA GLY A 52 14.98 2.10 -0.97
C GLY A 52 14.59 2.87 -2.22
N PHE A 53 15.41 2.77 -3.26
CA PHE A 53 15.13 3.36 -4.58
C PHE A 53 15.34 2.28 -5.65
N ASP A 54 14.47 2.27 -6.66
CA ASP A 54 14.66 1.42 -7.84
C ASP A 54 15.66 2.04 -8.84
N ASP A 55 15.88 1.36 -9.96
CA ASP A 55 16.84 1.80 -11.00
C ASP A 55 16.48 3.14 -11.65
N ASN A 56 15.22 3.56 -11.54
CA ASN A 56 14.72 4.85 -12.04
C ASN A 56 14.71 5.93 -10.94
N ASN A 57 15.34 5.66 -9.78
CA ASN A 57 15.36 6.51 -8.60
C ASN A 57 13.95 6.79 -8.03
N VAL A 58 13.02 5.87 -8.23
CA VAL A 58 11.68 5.92 -7.62
C VAL A 58 11.75 5.29 -6.24
N ALA A 59 11.17 5.96 -5.24
CA ALA A 59 11.13 5.45 -3.87
C ALA A 59 10.30 4.16 -3.78
N ILE A 60 10.88 3.14 -3.14
CA ILE A 60 10.27 1.83 -2.90
C ILE A 60 10.41 1.45 -1.42
N VAL A 61 9.64 0.46 -1.00
CA VAL A 61 9.73 -0.17 0.32
C VAL A 61 10.26 -1.58 0.15
N GLU A 62 11.45 -1.80 0.68
CA GLU A 62 12.06 -3.12 0.84
C GLU A 62 11.49 -3.78 2.09
N ALA A 63 10.79 -4.90 1.93
CA ALA A 63 10.26 -5.69 3.03
C ALA A 63 11.14 -6.91 3.28
N TYR A 64 11.79 -6.93 4.44
CA TYR A 64 12.58 -8.04 4.94
C TYR A 64 11.83 -8.75 6.05
N ARG A 65 11.40 -9.98 5.76
CA ARG A 65 10.46 -10.73 6.58
C ARG A 65 10.94 -12.15 6.84
N ASN A 66 10.81 -12.64 8.06
CA ASN A 66 11.10 -14.04 8.37
C ASN A 66 9.85 -14.90 8.11
N CYS A 67 10.03 -15.96 7.33
CA CYS A 67 9.07 -17.06 7.32
C CYS A 67 8.99 -17.68 8.72
N VAL A 68 7.87 -18.33 9.05
CA VAL A 68 7.70 -19.04 10.32
C VAL A 68 8.71 -20.19 10.52
N CYS A 69 9.35 -20.66 9.44
CA CYS A 69 10.45 -21.62 9.51
C CYS A 69 11.81 -20.98 9.89
N GLY A 70 11.88 -19.66 10.02
CA GLY A 70 13.07 -18.91 10.37
C GLY A 70 13.87 -18.32 9.20
N SER A 71 13.57 -18.71 7.95
CA SER A 71 14.28 -18.16 6.78
C SER A 71 13.88 -16.71 6.50
N THR A 72 14.84 -15.85 6.19
CA THR A 72 14.57 -14.48 5.73
C THR A 72 14.13 -14.48 4.26
N LEU A 73 13.05 -13.76 3.98
CA LEU A 73 12.47 -13.48 2.68
C LEU A 73 12.53 -11.96 2.44
N MET A 74 12.60 -11.57 1.18
CA MET A 74 12.63 -10.18 0.76
C MET A 74 11.56 -9.94 -0.30
N ASP A 75 10.93 -8.77 -0.27
CA ASP A 75 10.15 -8.23 -1.39
C ASP A 75 10.31 -6.73 -1.54
N PHE A 76 9.91 -6.21 -2.71
CA PHE A 76 9.83 -4.80 -2.99
C PHE A 76 8.37 -4.40 -3.19
N PHE A 77 7.98 -3.32 -2.53
CA PHE A 77 6.68 -2.72 -2.65
C PHE A 77 6.85 -1.28 -3.12
N SER A 78 5.95 -0.80 -3.97
CA SER A 78 5.90 0.60 -4.35
C SER A 78 4.57 1.22 -3.94
N ASP A 79 4.59 2.54 -3.80
CA ASP A 79 3.41 3.32 -3.50
C ASP A 79 2.44 3.30 -4.69
N ARG A 80 1.20 2.87 -4.45
CA ARG A 80 0.13 2.93 -5.47
C ARG A 80 -0.40 4.36 -5.70
N ARG A 81 -0.02 5.33 -4.87
CA ARG A 81 -0.49 6.70 -4.99
C ARG A 81 0.11 7.29 -6.27
N ASP A 82 -0.77 7.72 -7.16
CA ASP A 82 -0.36 8.60 -8.25
C ASP A 82 0.21 9.91 -7.64
N ILE A 83 1.51 10.08 -7.82
CA ILE A 83 2.30 11.25 -7.41
C ILE A 83 2.61 12.19 -8.58
N SER A 84 2.10 11.92 -9.78
CA SER A 84 2.19 12.88 -10.90
C SER A 84 1.45 14.17 -10.55
N ASP A 85 1.75 15.25 -11.27
CA ASP A 85 1.04 16.53 -11.12
C ASP A 85 -0.48 16.36 -11.25
N ALA A 86 -0.92 15.51 -12.19
CA ALA A 86 -2.33 15.19 -12.37
C ALA A 86 -2.91 14.46 -11.14
N GLY A 87 -2.17 13.50 -10.57
CA GLY A 87 -2.55 12.80 -9.35
C GLY A 87 -2.66 13.71 -8.13
N LEU A 88 -1.68 14.59 -7.95
CA LEU A 88 -1.65 15.61 -6.91
C LEU A 88 -2.81 16.60 -7.06
N HIS A 89 -3.08 17.07 -8.28
CA HIS A 89 -4.18 17.98 -8.57
C HIS A 89 -5.54 17.36 -8.24
N ARG A 90 -5.79 16.10 -8.65
CA ARG A 90 -7.01 15.38 -8.27
C ARG A 90 -7.17 15.26 -6.76
N ARG A 91 -6.09 14.99 -6.02
CA ARG A 91 -6.11 14.90 -4.56
C ARG A 91 -6.38 16.25 -3.88
N GLN A 92 -5.80 17.33 -4.39
CA GLN A 92 -6.07 18.70 -3.93
C GLN A 92 -7.55 19.08 -4.13
N LEU A 93 -8.10 18.83 -5.33
CA LEU A 93 -9.52 19.05 -5.62
C LEU A 93 -10.41 18.23 -4.70
N PHE A 94 -10.10 16.95 -4.49
CA PHE A 94 -10.84 16.09 -3.58
C PHE A 94 -10.87 16.66 -2.15
N ASN A 95 -9.71 17.06 -1.64
CA ASN A 95 -9.57 17.64 -0.30
C ASN A 95 -10.28 19.00 -0.15
N LYS A 96 -10.40 19.77 -1.24
CA LYS A 96 -11.16 21.03 -1.25
C LYS A 96 -12.66 20.78 -1.28
N LEU A 97 -13.14 19.83 -2.08
CA LEU A 97 -14.57 19.60 -2.31
C LEU A 97 -15.25 18.83 -1.18
N LEU A 98 -14.54 17.91 -0.53
CA LEU A 98 -15.12 17.09 0.54
C LEU A 98 -15.69 17.94 1.69
N PRO A 99 -14.96 18.92 2.26
CA PRO A 99 -15.52 19.82 3.28
C PRO A 99 -16.72 20.62 2.79
N HIS A 100 -16.72 21.07 1.53
CA HIS A 100 -17.84 21.83 0.97
C HIS A 100 -19.12 21.00 0.87
N LEU A 101 -19.02 19.70 0.53
CA LEU A 101 -20.18 18.80 0.53
C LEU A 101 -20.71 18.54 1.94
N GLN A 102 -19.79 18.38 2.91
CA GLN A 102 -20.17 18.25 4.31
C GLN A 102 -20.88 19.51 4.84
N GLN A 103 -20.39 20.71 4.49
CA GLN A 103 -21.05 21.98 4.82
C GLN A 103 -22.45 22.10 4.21
N LYS A 104 -22.71 21.45 3.07
CA LYS A 104 -24.03 21.37 2.43
C LYS A 104 -24.93 20.27 3.01
N GLY A 105 -24.52 19.64 4.12
CA GLY A 105 -25.32 18.65 4.85
C GLY A 105 -25.13 17.21 4.39
N MET A 106 -24.14 16.93 3.54
CA MET A 106 -23.85 15.56 3.12
C MET A 106 -22.98 14.84 4.16
N GLU A 107 -23.40 13.64 4.56
CA GLU A 107 -22.59 12.79 5.44
C GLU A 107 -21.21 12.50 4.84
N ARG A 108 -20.17 12.44 5.68
CA ARG A 108 -18.77 12.35 5.20
C ARG A 108 -18.54 11.16 4.28
N ILE A 109 -19.13 10.01 4.62
CA ILE A 109 -19.03 8.78 3.82
C ILE A 109 -19.73 8.98 2.46
N ALA A 110 -20.95 9.50 2.46
CA ALA A 110 -21.70 9.79 1.23
C ALA A 110 -20.99 10.82 0.33
N ALA A 111 -20.43 11.88 0.92
CA ALA A 111 -19.65 12.90 0.21
C ALA A 111 -18.38 12.33 -0.42
N ARG A 112 -17.70 11.45 0.30
CA ARG A 112 -16.54 10.73 -0.23
C ARG A 112 -16.93 9.85 -1.42
N ASP A 113 -17.97 9.05 -1.29
CA ASP A 113 -18.41 8.13 -2.34
C ASP A 113 -18.89 8.88 -3.58
N TYR A 114 -19.63 9.97 -3.38
CA TYR A 114 -20.05 10.87 -4.45
C TYR A 114 -18.86 11.45 -5.23
N LEU A 115 -17.85 11.98 -4.54
CA LEU A 115 -16.64 12.51 -5.20
C LEU A 115 -15.83 11.44 -5.92
N LEU A 116 -15.71 10.24 -5.33
CA LEU A 116 -15.04 9.12 -5.99
C LEU A 116 -15.78 8.67 -7.26
N ARG A 117 -17.12 8.71 -7.24
CA ARG A 117 -17.96 8.39 -8.41
C ARG A 117 -17.74 9.40 -9.55
N ILE A 118 -17.76 10.71 -9.25
CA ILE A 118 -17.48 11.75 -10.24
C ILE A 118 -16.08 11.60 -10.84
N LEU A 119 -15.06 11.37 -10.01
CA LEU A 119 -13.69 11.21 -10.48
C LEU A 119 -13.47 9.98 -11.36
N ARG A 120 -14.36 8.98 -11.26
CA ARG A 120 -14.36 7.78 -12.11
C ARG A 120 -15.20 7.95 -13.39
N GLY A 121 -15.75 9.14 -13.64
CA GLY A 121 -16.61 9.41 -14.79
C GLY A 121 -18.05 8.90 -14.63
N GLY A 122 -18.48 8.57 -13.41
CA GLY A 122 -19.87 8.25 -13.14
C GLY A 122 -20.75 9.51 -13.08
N PRO A 123 -22.05 9.41 -13.42
CA PRO A 123 -23.05 10.45 -13.08
C PRO A 123 -23.16 10.57 -11.55
#